data_AF-K1YGS8-F1
#
_entry.id   AF-K1YGS8-F1
#
_cell.length_a   1.000
_cell.length_b   1.000
_cell.length_c   1.000
_cell.angle_alpha   90.00
_cell.angle_beta   90.00
_cell.angle_gamma   90.00
#
_symmetry.space_group_name_H-M   'P 1'
#
loop_
_entity.id
_entity.type
_entity.pdbx_description
1 polymer ?
#
loop_
_entity_poly.entity_id
_entity_poly.type
_entity_poly.pdbx_seq_one_letter_code
_entity_poly.pdbx_strand_id
1 'polypeptide(L)'
;MHKFKCHSAVVKIASRCNLNCKYCYMYNLGDETYKSLPKFMSLEVVEVLAQKVKKHCLENDLKEFYFVIHGGEPLLAGIDYLTAFISIIEDHLLPDVIPVFNVQSNATLITEE
;
A
#
# COMPACT_ATOMS: atom_id res chain seq x y z
N MET A 1 1.38 25.16 16.23
CA MET A 1 1.93 24.43 15.06
C MET A 1 0.75 23.87 14.28
N HIS A 2 0.59 24.22 13.00
CA HIS A 2 -0.37 23.52 12.14
C HIS A 2 0.13 22.08 11.95
N LYS A 3 -0.64 21.09 12.43
CA LYS A 3 -0.38 19.68 12.11
C LYS A 3 -0.84 19.46 10.66
N PHE A 4 0.06 19.03 9.80
CA PHE A 4 -0.29 18.62 8.45
C PHE A 4 -1.17 17.38 8.52
N LYS A 5 -2.36 17.46 7.93
CA LYS A 5 -3.29 16.34 7.82
C LYS A 5 -2.96 15.57 6.54
N CYS A 6 -2.47 14.36 6.71
CA CYS A 6 -2.31 13.42 5.61
C CYS A 6 -3.67 12.77 5.32
N HIS A 7 -4.09 12.76 4.05
CA HIS A 7 -5.35 12.14 3.60
C HIS A 7 -5.11 10.85 2.80
N SER A 8 -3.85 10.57 2.46
CA SER A 8 -3.49 9.45 1.59
C SER A 8 -2.10 8.91 1.88
N ALA A 9 -1.90 7.62 1.69
CA ALA A 9 -0.60 6.98 1.77
C ALA A 9 -0.31 6.15 0.52
N VAL A 10 0.91 6.27 0.00
CA VAL A 10 1.45 5.32 -0.98
C VAL A 10 2.04 4.15 -0.22
N VAL A 11 1.43 2.97 -0.36
CA VAL A 11 1.80 1.76 0.38
C VAL A 11 2.51 0.81 -0.57
N LYS A 12 3.84 0.72 -0.46
CA LYS A 12 4.65 -0.22 -1.23
C LYS A 12 4.51 -1.63 -0.65
N ILE A 13 3.55 -2.40 -1.14
CA ILE A 13 3.30 -3.78 -0.67
C ILE A 13 4.26 -4.80 -1.29
N ALA A 14 4.94 -4.45 -2.39
CA ALA A 14 5.91 -5.29 -3.07
C ALA A 14 7.25 -4.57 -3.28
N SER A 15 8.35 -5.23 -2.95
CA SER A 15 9.72 -4.73 -3.18
C SER A 15 10.32 -5.26 -4.49
N ARG A 16 9.56 -6.01 -5.28
CA ARG A 16 10.01 -6.67 -6.51
C ARG A 16 9.02 -6.39 -7.63
N CYS A 17 9.52 -6.39 -8.87
CA CYS A 17 8.74 -6.22 -10.10
C CYS A 17 9.12 -7.34 -11.07
N ASN A 18 8.18 -7.76 -11.91
CA ASN A 18 8.40 -8.74 -12.97
C ASN A 18 8.94 -8.11 -14.26
N LEU A 19 9.05 -6.78 -14.31
CA LEU A 19 9.70 -6.03 -15.38
C LEU A 19 10.99 -5.38 -14.88
N ASN A 20 11.92 -5.13 -15.81
CA ASN A 20 13.15 -4.37 -15.56
C ASN A 20 13.21 -3.13 -16.46
N CYS A 21 12.32 -2.16 -16.22
CA CYS A 21 12.28 -0.93 -17.00
C CYS A 21 13.60 -0.15 -16.85
N LYS A 22 14.26 0.19 -17.97
CA LYS A 22 15.56 0.88 -17.99
C LYS A 22 15.56 2.19 -17.18
N TYR A 23 14.43 2.88 -17.14
CA TYR A 23 14.24 4.15 -16.43
C TYR A 23 13.67 3.98 -15.01
N CYS A 24 13.57 2.76 -14.48
CA CYS A 24 13.03 2.55 -13.13
C CYS A 24 13.98 3.13 -12.08
N TYR A 25 13.51 4.16 -11.36
CA TYR A 25 14.32 4.82 -10.33
C TYR A 25 14.80 3.84 -9.25
N MET A 26 13.96 2.84 -8.92
CA MET A 26 14.19 1.90 -7.84
C MET A 26 15.13 0.75 -8.19
N TYR A 27 15.24 0.37 -9.46
CA TYR A 27 16.06 -0.79 -9.85
C TYR A 27 17.28 -0.43 -10.68
N ASN A 28 17.28 0.75 -11.33
CA ASN A 28 18.32 1.13 -12.27
C ASN A 28 18.95 2.51 -12.00
N LEU A 29 18.39 3.34 -11.10
CA LEU A 29 18.89 4.72 -10.86
C LEU A 29 19.36 4.98 -9.41
N GLY A 30 19.88 3.95 -8.74
CA GLY A 30 20.68 4.12 -7.52
C GLY A 30 19.93 3.97 -6.18
N ASP A 31 18.63 3.70 -6.18
CA ASP A 31 17.94 3.22 -4.99
C ASP A 31 18.16 1.70 -4.85
N GLU A 32 18.75 1.26 -3.74
CA GLU A 32 18.99 -0.16 -3.46
C GLU A 32 18.20 -0.66 -2.25
N THR A 33 17.32 0.16 -1.68
CA THR A 33 16.55 -0.17 -0.47
C THR A 33 15.76 -1.47 -0.63
N TYR A 34 15.24 -1.72 -1.83
CA TYR A 34 14.51 -2.95 -2.14
C TYR A 34 15.35 -4.22 -1.86
N LYS A 35 16.68 -4.18 -1.94
CA LYS A 35 17.54 -5.35 -1.74
C LYS A 35 17.49 -5.87 -0.30
N SER A 36 17.30 -4.98 0.69
CA SER A 36 17.22 -5.35 2.11
C SER A 36 15.79 -5.54 2.63
N LEU A 37 14.78 -5.25 1.80
CA LEU A 37 13.37 -5.40 2.16
C LEU A 37 12.82 -6.80 1.79
N PRO A 38 11.82 -7.31 2.52
CA PRO A 38 11.11 -8.52 2.13
C PRO A 38 10.45 -8.33 0.76
N LYS A 39 10.17 -9.45 0.07
CA LYS A 39 9.52 -9.42 -1.25
C LYS A 39 8.15 -8.74 -1.19
N PHE A 40 7.39 -9.05 -0.16
CA PHE A 40 6.08 -8.47 0.13
C PHE A 40 6.04 -7.93 1.55
N MET A 41 5.23 -6.89 1.76
CA MET A 41 4.86 -6.45 3.11
C MET A 41 4.15 -7.58 3.84
N SER A 42 4.43 -7.78 5.13
CA SER A 42 3.75 -8.82 5.90
C SER A 42 2.40 -8.32 6.41
N LEU A 43 1.45 -9.23 6.65
CA LEU A 43 0.11 -8.85 7.15
C LEU A 43 0.19 -8.21 8.54
N GLU A 44 1.17 -8.57 9.38
CA GLU A 44 1.41 -7.90 10.66
C GLU A 44 1.80 -6.42 10.50
N VAL A 45 2.48 -6.07 9.40
CA VAL A 45 2.78 -4.68 9.08
C VAL A 45 1.53 -3.96 8.58
N VAL A 46 0.64 -4.65 7.86
CA VAL A 46 -0.65 -4.10 7.41
C VAL A 46 -1.55 -3.78 8.62
N GLU A 47 -1.60 -4.67 9.61
CA GLU A 47 -2.29 -4.45 10.89
C GLU A 47 -1.81 -3.17 11.58
N VAL A 48 -0.49 -3.02 11.72
CA VAL A 48 0.11 -1.82 12.34
C VAL A 48 -0.15 -0.56 11.52
N LEU A 49 -0.15 -0.66 10.19
CA LEU A 49 -0.52 0.43 9.29
C LEU A 49 -1.97 0.86 9.53
N ALA A 50 -2.91 -0.09 9.54
CA ALA A 50 -4.33 0.15 9.72
C ALA A 50 -4.61 0.87 11.04
N GLN A 51 -4.02 0.40 12.14
CA GLN A 51 -4.15 1.01 13.46
C GLN A 51 -3.62 2.45 13.50
N LYS A 52 -2.47 2.70 12.87
CA LYS A 52 -1.87 4.05 12.80
C LYS A 52 -2.70 5.00 11.96
N VAL A 53 -3.21 4.54 10.83
CA VAL A 53 -4.10 5.34 9.97
C VAL A 53 -5.40 5.66 10.70
N LYS A 54 -6.06 4.66 11.31
CA LYS A 54 -7.28 4.88 12.09
C LYS A 54 -7.05 5.95 13.15
N LYS A 55 -6.00 5.80 13.96
CA LYS A 55 -5.63 6.77 15.01
C LYS A 55 -5.46 8.17 14.43
N HIS A 56 -4.69 8.31 13.34
CA HIS A 56 -4.46 9.59 12.67
C HIS A 56 -5.77 10.21 12.16
N CYS A 57 -6.64 9.42 11.54
CA CYS A 57 -7.92 9.90 11.04
C CYS A 57 -8.84 10.37 12.16
N LEU A 58 -8.94 9.62 13.27
CA LEU A 58 -9.74 10.00 14.43
C LEU A 58 -9.21 11.27 15.11
N GLU A 59 -7.89 11.41 15.28
CA GLU A 59 -7.27 12.60 15.87
C GLU A 59 -7.44 13.87 15.01
N ASN A 60 -7.77 13.71 13.72
CA ASN A 60 -7.84 14.82 12.76
C ASN A 60 -9.23 14.98 12.11
N ASP A 61 -10.24 14.26 12.60
CA ASP A 61 -11.61 14.23 12.09
C ASP A 61 -11.73 13.89 10.60
N LEU A 62 -10.87 12.99 10.10
CA LEU A 62 -10.93 12.51 8.72
C LEU A 62 -11.94 11.38 8.60
N LYS A 63 -12.90 11.54 7.68
CA LYS A 63 -13.93 10.53 7.39
C LYS A 63 -13.56 9.56 6.28
N GLU A 64 -12.50 9.86 5.56
CA GLU A 64 -12.03 9.08 4.42
C GLU A 64 -10.50 9.08 4.40
N PHE A 65 -9.89 7.97 3.98
CA PHE A 65 -8.45 7.87 3.80
C PHE A 65 -8.10 7.01 2.59
N TYR A 66 -7.16 7.49 1.76
CA TYR A 66 -6.79 6.85 0.51
C TYR A 66 -5.53 6.00 0.66
N PHE A 67 -5.63 4.74 0.25
CA PHE A 67 -4.52 3.80 0.16
C PHE A 67 -4.16 3.59 -1.31
N VAL A 68 -2.98 4.08 -1.71
CA VAL A 68 -2.43 3.82 -3.05
C VAL A 68 -1.50 2.61 -2.96
N ILE A 69 -2.02 1.45 -3.31
CA ILE A 69 -1.32 0.17 -3.37
C ILE A 69 -0.27 0.25 -4.49
N HIS A 70 0.99 0.07 -4.10
CA HIS A 70 2.17 0.31 -4.92
C HIS A 70 3.25 -0.73 -4.63
N GLY A 71 4.43 -0.50 -5.19
CA GLY A 71 5.66 -1.23 -4.95
C GLY A 71 5.98 -2.13 -6.13
N GLY A 72 7.23 -2.12 -6.59
CA GLY A 72 7.72 -2.88 -7.76
C GLY A 72 6.64 -3.19 -8.80
N GLU A 73 6.05 -4.38 -8.69
CA GLU A 73 4.70 -4.67 -9.20
C GLU A 73 3.81 -5.22 -8.06
N PRO A 74 2.74 -4.52 -7.62
CA PRO A 74 1.94 -4.96 -6.48
C PRO A 74 1.13 -6.22 -6.75
N LEU A 75 0.71 -6.48 -7.99
CA LEU A 75 -0.08 -7.67 -8.33
C LEU A 75 0.72 -8.98 -8.21
N LEU A 76 2.05 -8.91 -8.07
CA LEU A 76 2.87 -10.09 -7.72
C LEU A 76 2.53 -10.70 -6.36
N ALA A 77 1.89 -9.94 -5.46
CA ALA A 77 1.48 -10.45 -4.16
C ALA A 77 0.32 -11.48 -4.26
N GLY A 78 -0.41 -11.49 -5.38
CA GLY A 78 -1.54 -12.39 -5.62
C GLY A 78 -2.85 -11.90 -5.00
N ILE A 79 -3.96 -12.45 -5.49
CA ILE A 79 -5.31 -12.03 -5.10
C ILE A 79 -5.58 -12.27 -3.61
N ASP A 80 -5.17 -13.44 -3.06
CA ASP A 80 -5.37 -13.78 -1.65
C ASP A 80 -4.74 -12.74 -0.71
N TYR A 81 -3.52 -12.30 -1.02
CA TYR A 81 -2.85 -11.27 -0.24
C TYR A 81 -3.56 -9.92 -0.35
N LEU A 82 -3.98 -9.52 -1.55
CA LEU A 82 -4.67 -8.24 -1.78
C LEU A 82 -6.03 -8.22 -1.06
N THR A 83 -6.77 -9.33 -1.10
CA THR A 83 -8.02 -9.49 -0.34
C THR A 83 -7.76 -9.38 1.15
N ALA A 84 -6.78 -10.10 1.70
CA ALA A 84 -6.42 -10.00 3.10
C ALA A 84 -5.99 -8.58 3.50
N PHE A 85 -5.22 -7.90 2.65
CA PHE A 85 -4.82 -6.51 2.85
C PHE A 85 -6.04 -5.58 2.97
N ILE A 86 -6.99 -5.69 2.03
CA ILE A 86 -8.21 -4.87 2.03
C ILE A 86 -9.05 -5.17 3.28
N SER A 87 -9.28 -6.44 3.58
CA SER A 87 -10.08 -6.86 4.74
C SER A 87 -9.50 -6.33 6.06
N ILE A 88 -8.19 -6.46 6.28
CA ILE A 88 -7.54 -5.93 7.50
C ILE A 88 -7.74 -4.41 7.63
N ILE A 89 -7.59 -3.67 6.52
CA ILE A 89 -7.78 -2.22 6.53
C ILE A 89 -9.23 -1.86 6.82
N GLU A 90 -10.19 -2.51 6.17
CA GLU A 90 -11.62 -2.30 6.37
C GLU A 90 -12.06 -2.63 7.80
N ASP A 91 -11.63 -3.76 8.35
CA ASP A 91 -11.94 -4.22 9.72
C ASP A 91 -11.50 -3.20 10.78
N HIS A 92 -10.39 -2.51 10.53
CA HIS A 92 -9.91 -1.47 11.44
C HIS A 92 -10.63 -0.14 11.23
N LEU A 93 -10.79 0.31 9.98
CA LEU A 93 -11.20 1.68 9.69
C LEU A 93 -12.72 1.87 9.73
N LEU A 94 -13.50 0.90 9.26
CA LEU A 94 -14.96 1.00 9.22
C LEU A 94 -15.58 0.82 10.63
N PRO A 95 -16.76 1.44 10.89
CA PRO A 95 -17.45 2.42 10.05
C PRO A 95 -16.94 3.86 10.23
N ASP A 96 -15.94 4.08 11.09
CA ASP A 96 -15.50 5.41 11.52
C ASP A 96 -14.85 6.23 10.39
N VAL A 97 -14.11 5.54 9.51
CA VAL A 97 -13.34 6.08 8.39
C VAL A 97 -13.56 5.18 7.19
N ILE A 98 -13.88 5.77 6.03
CA ILE A 98 -14.05 5.04 4.77
C ILE A 98 -12.66 4.87 4.13
N PRO A 99 -12.13 3.65 4.00
CA PRO A 99 -10.92 3.43 3.22
C PRO A 99 -11.23 3.47 1.72
N VAL A 100 -10.39 4.16 0.95
CA VAL A 100 -10.48 4.20 -0.52
C VAL A 100 -9.21 3.62 -1.12
N PHE A 101 -9.35 2.58 -1.94
CA PHE A 101 -8.21 1.85 -2.49
C PHE A 101 -7.96 2.27 -3.94
N ASN A 102 -6.68 2.48 -4.28
CA ASN A 102 -6.18 2.67 -5.63
C ASN A 102 -5.00 1.72 -5.83
N VAL A 103 -4.76 1.28 -7.06
CA VAL A 103 -3.59 0.45 -7.39
C VAL A 103 -2.80 1.09 -8.52
N GLN A 104 -1.46 1.08 -8.42
CA GLN A 104 -0.57 1.36 -9.54
C GLN A 104 0.15 0.07 -9.95
N SER A 105 -0.14 -0.41 -11.16
CA SER A 105 0.40 -1.65 -11.70
C SER A 105 0.98 -1.42 -13.11
N ASN A 106 1.93 -2.27 -13.51
CA ASN A 106 2.39 -2.42 -14.88
C ASN A 106 1.42 -3.21 -15.77
N ALA A 107 0.31 -3.70 -15.20
CA ALA A 107 -0.80 -4.38 -15.86
C ALA A 107 -0.51 -5.74 -16.50
N THR A 108 0.72 -6.27 -16.40
CA THR A 108 1.09 -7.55 -17.03
C THR A 108 0.49 -8.79 -16.34
N LEU A 109 -0.09 -8.62 -15.15
CA LEU A 109 -0.69 -9.68 -14.33
C LEU A 109 -2.21 -9.50 -14.15
N ILE A 110 -2.84 -8.58 -14.90
CA ILE A 110 -4.30 -8.40 -14.84
C ILE A 110 -4.98 -9.56 -15.56
N THR A 111 -5.95 -10.15 -14.87
CA THR A 111 -6.80 -11.23 -15.34
C THR A 111 -8.28 -10.79 -15.37
N GLU A 112 -9.16 -11.68 -15.83
CA GLU A 112 -10.62 -11.46 -15.74
C GLU A 112 -11.14 -11.61 -14.30
N GLU A 113 -10.50 -12.47 -13.51
CA GLU A 113 -10.59 -12.50 -12.05
C GLU A 113 -9.96 -11.24 -11.47
#